data_AF-A0A0Q9TVS8-F1
#
_entry.id   AF-A0A0Q9TVS8-F1
#
_cell.length_a   1.000
_cell.length_b   1.000
_cell.length_c   1.000
_cell.angle_alpha   90.00
_cell.angle_beta   90.00
_cell.angle_gamma   90.00
#
_symmetry.space_group_name_H-M   'P 1'
#
loop_
_entity.id
_entity.type
_entity.pdbx_description
1 polymer ?
#
loop_
_entity_poly.entity_id
_entity_poly.type
_entity_poly.pdbx_seq_one_letter_code
_entity_poly.pdbx_strand_id
1 'polypeptide(L)' 'MYQPQQIPYVQPSIIQSAQQNYLHHAALADHYERQRMINASNSIEYYRYAELQYFHKSRAFFFKGQFSAIDGQ' A
#
# COMPACT_ATOMS: atom_id res chain seq x y z
N MET A 1 7.49 -41.81 9.23
CA MET A 1 8.14 -40.81 8.37
C MET A 1 7.42 -39.49 8.57
N TYR A 2 7.92 -38.61 9.44
CA TYR A 2 7.41 -37.24 9.56
C TYR A 2 8.17 -36.40 8.52
N GLN A 3 7.49 -35.87 7.51
CA GLN A 3 8.08 -34.87 6.62
C GLN A 3 8.02 -33.52 7.35
N PRO A 4 9.15 -32.83 7.57
CA PRO A 4 9.11 -31.47 8.09
C PRO A 4 8.39 -30.58 7.08
N GLN A 5 7.34 -29.89 7.52
CA GLN A 5 6.67 -28.85 6.76
C GLN A 5 7.72 -27.78 6.39
N GLN A 6 7.97 -27.60 5.10
CA GLN A 6 8.84 -26.53 4.62
C GLN A 6 8.14 -25.20 4.89
N ILE A 7 8.64 -24.43 5.86
CA ILE A 7 8.19 -23.06 6.08
C ILE A 7 8.60 -22.28 4.82
N PRO A 8 7.68 -21.59 4.11
CA PRO A 8 8.03 -20.78 2.97
C PRO A 8 9.04 -19.72 3.38
N TYR A 9 10.27 -19.80 2.88
CA TYR A 9 11.28 -18.78 3.13
C TYR A 9 10.91 -17.52 2.35
N VAL A 10 10.25 -16.57 3.01
CA VAL A 10 9.98 -15.25 2.43
C VAL A 10 11.30 -14.48 2.42
N GLN A 11 11.83 -14.18 1.23
CA GLN A 11 13.11 -13.50 1.11
C GLN A 11 13.04 -12.11 1.76
N PRO A 12 13.95 -11.76 2.68
CA PRO A 12 13.94 -10.46 3.38
C PRO A 12 13.92 -9.23 2.46
N SER A 13 14.49 -9.35 1.26
CA SER A 13 14.48 -8.31 0.21
C SER A 13 13.06 -8.00 -0.31
N ILE A 14 12.19 -9.01 -0.39
CA ILE A 14 10.80 -8.86 -0.82
C ILE A 14 10.01 -8.11 0.24
N ILE A 15 10.23 -8.42 1.53
CA ILE A 15 9.60 -7.74 2.67
C ILE A 15 9.99 -6.27 2.68
N GLN A 16 11.30 -5.99 2.55
CA GLN A 16 11.83 -4.64 2.57
C GLN A 16 11.29 -3.81 1.38
N SER A 17 11.25 -4.38 0.18
CA SER A 17 10.67 -3.71 -0.98
C SER A 17 9.15 -3.49 -0.85
N ALA A 18 8.40 -4.43 -0.27
CA ALA A 18 6.98 -4.26 0.01
C ALA A 18 6.73 -3.13 1.03
N GLN A 19 7.54 -3.06 2.10
CA GLN A 19 7.45 -1.99 3.10
C GLN A 19 7.73 -0.60 2.49
N GLN A 20 8.77 -0.49 1.64
CA GLN A 20 9.07 0.75 0.93
C GLN A 20 7.92 1.18 0.01
N ASN A 21 7.35 0.24 -0.73
CA ASN A 21 6.21 0.51 -1.60
C ASN A 21 4.96 0.90 -0.80
N TYR A 22 4.70 0.28 0.36
CA TYR A 22 3.63 0.70 1.26
C TYR A 22 3.81 2.16 1.67
N LEU A 23 4.99 2.55 2.16
CA LEU A 23 5.27 3.92 2.58
C LEU A 23 5.10 4.92 1.43
N HIS A 24 5.58 4.56 0.23
CA HIS A 24 5.43 5.38 -0.96
C HIS A 24 3.96 5.62 -1.33
N HIS A 25 3.17 4.54 -1.40
CA HIS A 25 1.75 4.65 -1.75
C HIS A 25 0.92 5.31 -0.64
N ALA A 26 1.24 5.09 0.63
CA ALA A 26 0.59 5.78 1.74
C ALA A 26 0.83 7.30 1.67
N ALA A 27 2.07 7.73 1.46
CA ALA A 27 2.40 9.14 1.32
C ALA A 27 1.69 9.81 0.13
N LEU A 28 1.57 9.11 -1.00
CA LEU A 28 0.83 9.60 -2.17
C LEU A 28 -0.68 9.66 -1.92
N ALA A 29 -1.27 8.70 -1.20
CA ALA A 29 -2.67 8.75 -0.82
C ALA A 29 -2.98 10.01 0.02
N ASP A 30 -2.14 10.33 1.01
CA ASP A 30 -2.28 11.51 1.85
C ASP A 30 -2.02 12.82 1.07
N HIS A 31 -1.11 12.78 0.09
CA HIS A 31 -0.90 13.89 -0.82
C HIS A 31 -2.16 14.19 -1.65
N TYR A 32 -2.74 13.18 -2.30
CA TYR A 32 -3.92 13.37 -3.13
C TYR A 32 -5.19 13.65 -2.34
N GLU A 33 -5.28 13.19 -1.09
CA GLU A 33 -6.32 13.64 -0.16
C GLU A 33 -6.30 15.15 0.02
N ARG A 34 -5.13 15.73 0.29
CA ARG A 34 -4.97 17.18 0.43
C ARG A 34 -5.29 17.90 -0.87
N GLN A 35 -4.82 17.41 -2.02
CA GLN A 35 -5.16 17.99 -3.32
C GLN A 35 -6.66 17.96 -3.59
N ARG A 36 -7.34 16.84 -3.31
CA ARG A 36 -8.80 16.71 -3.43
C ARG A 36 -9.53 17.74 -2.56
N MET A 37 -9.11 17.90 -1.31
CA MET A 37 -9.71 18.86 -0.38
C MET A 37 -9.48 20.32 -0.80
N ILE A 38 -8.27 20.65 -1.28
CA ILE A 38 -7.95 21.98 -1.82
C ILE A 38 -8.82 22.29 -3.04
N ASN A 39 -9.07 21.28 -3.88
CA ASN A 39 -9.84 21.43 -5.11
C ASN A 39 -11.33 21.09 -4.94
N ALA A 40 -11.88 21.15 -3.72
CA ALA A 40 -13.26 20.77 -3.43
C ALA A 40 -14.32 21.56 -4.23
N SER A 41 -14.00 22.79 -4.65
CA SER A 41 -14.88 23.62 -5.48
C SER A 41 -14.74 23.38 -6.99
N ASN A 42 -13.71 22.64 -7.43
CA ASN A 42 -13.49 22.28 -8.83
C ASN A 42 -13.77 20.79 -9.00
N SER A 43 -14.96 20.45 -9.52
CA SER A 43 -15.40 19.06 -9.64
C SER A 43 -14.46 18.19 -10.48
N ILE A 44 -13.87 18.74 -11.54
CA ILE A 44 -12.96 17.98 -12.43
C ILE A 44 -11.71 17.56 -11.66
N GLU A 45 -11.03 18.51 -11.03
CA GLU A 45 -9.82 18.23 -10.25
C GLU A 45 -10.13 17.42 -8.98
N TYR A 46 -11.27 17.70 -8.33
CA TYR A 46 -11.74 16.90 -7.20
C TYR A 46 -11.82 15.41 -7.53
N TYR A 47 -12.52 15.05 -8.62
CA TYR A 47 -12.67 13.64 -9.01
C TYR A 47 -11.36 13.02 -9.47
N ARG A 48 -10.53 13.77 -10.21
CA ARG A 48 -9.18 13.32 -10.59
C ARG A 48 -8.34 12.94 -9.36
N TYR A 49 -8.31 13.80 -8.35
CA TYR A 49 -7.54 13.52 -7.13
C TYR A 49 -8.20 12.45 -6.26
N ALA A 50 -9.54 12.29 -6.30
CA ALA A 50 -10.22 11.19 -5.64
C ALA A 50 -9.83 9.82 -6.23
N GLU A 51 -9.76 9.71 -7.55
CA GLU A 51 -9.32 8.49 -8.25
C GLU A 51 -7.87 8.12 -7.90
N LEU A 52 -6.97 9.11 -7.91
CA LEU A 52 -5.57 8.94 -7.53
C LEU A 52 -5.45 8.53 -6.05
N GLN A 53 -6.16 9.21 -5.15
CA GLN A 53 -6.19 8.85 -3.72
C GLN A 53 -6.64 7.39 -3.55
N TYR A 54 -7.71 6.98 -4.24
CA TYR A 54 -8.23 5.61 -4.17
C TYR A 54 -7.21 4.58 -4.69
N PHE A 55 -6.59 4.83 -5.84
CA PHE A 55 -5.54 3.97 -6.40
C PHE A 55 -4.39 3.79 -5.40
N HIS A 56 -3.86 4.87 -4.84
CA HIS A 56 -2.74 4.78 -3.91
C HIS A 56 -3.13 4.12 -2.58
N LYS A 57 -4.35 4.34 -2.06
CA LYS A 57 -4.87 3.59 -0.89
C LYS A 57 -4.92 2.09 -1.15
N SER A 58 -5.48 1.67 -2.28
CA SER A 58 -5.55 0.24 -2.64
C SER A 58 -4.18 -0.43 -2.76
N ARG A 59 -3.20 0.25 -3.38
CA ARG A 59 -1.82 -0.23 -3.47
C ARG A 59 -1.13 -0.32 -2.11
N ALA A 60 -1.33 0.67 -1.24
CA ALA A 60 -0.82 0.61 0.13
C ALA A 60 -1.36 -0.61 0.87
N PHE A 61 -2.67 -0.88 0.82
CA PHE A 61 -3.23 -2.09 1.43
C PHE A 61 -2.67 -3.39 0.85
N PHE A 62 -2.48 -3.46 -0.46
CA PHE A 62 -1.87 -4.61 -1.13
C PHE A 62 -0.46 -4.90 -0.60
N PHE A 63 0.42 -3.89 -0.56
CA PHE A 63 1.78 -4.07 -0.05
C PHE A 63 1.83 -4.32 1.45
N LYS A 64 0.92 -3.70 2.23
CA LYS A 64 0.78 -3.99 3.66
C LYS A 64 0.53 -5.48 3.92
N GLY A 65 -0.36 -6.09 3.15
CA GLY A 65 -0.65 -7.53 3.24
C GLY A 65 0.58 -8.43 3.02
N GLN A 66 1.56 -7.99 2.23
CA GLN A 66 2.74 -8.80 1.91
C GLN A 66 3.75 -8.92 3.06
N PHE A 67 3.84 -7.90 3.94
CA PHE A 67 4.75 -7.95 5.10
C PHE A 67 4.02 -8.13 6.42
N SER A 68 2.75 -7.72 6.55
CA SER A 68 1.96 -7.97 7.77
C SER A 68 1.66 -9.46 7.99
N ALA A 69 1.72 -10.29 6.95
CA ALA A 69 1.61 -11.75 7.07
C ALA A 69 2.83 -12.40 7.75
N ILE A 70 3.92 -11.65 7.97
CA ILE A 70 5.20 -12.16 8.46
C ILE A 70 5.38 -11.84 9.95
N ASP A 71 4.83 -10.73 10.43
CA ASP A 71 4.86 -10.32 11.85
C ASP A 71 3.89 -11.13 12.76
N GLY A 72 3.17 -12.11 12.20
CA GLY A 72 2.16 -12.92 12.90
C GLY A 72 2.60 -14.33 13.32
N GLN A 73 3.91 -14.63 13.31
CA GLN A 73 4.48 -15.90 13.75
C GLN A 73 5.21 -15.76 15.10
#